data_AF-A0A3E0NTT7-F1
#
_entry.id   AF-A0A3E0NTT7-F1
#
_cell.length_a   1.000
_cell.length_b   1.000
_cell.length_c   1.000
_cell.angle_alpha   90.00
_cell.angle_beta   90.00
_cell.angle_gamma   90.00
#
_symmetry.space_group_name_H-M   'P 1'
#
loop_
_entity.id
_entity.type
_entity.pdbx_description
1 polymer ?
#
loop_
_entity_poly.entity_id
_entity_poly.type
_entity_poly.pdbx_seq_one_letter_code
_entity_poly.pdbx_strand_id
1 'polypeptide(L)'
;MITLARNVLPLSLFQAIEATWLAELIQQSHWIFPVVMSLHLVAFAALGGAILVVDLRLLGLVFRPQPVQSLARSVRWLLHGSVAAMFVTGLLLFVSEAIKCYYNDPFWIKMYCLAGGLIVTYTVRRKIVAMDPARVGVWGKLVGLTNIALWSGVAWGGRWIGFWG
;
A
#
# COMPACT_ATOMS: atom_id res chain seq x y z
N MET A 1 14.38 0.81 13.95
CA MET A 1 12.96 1.12 13.64
C MET A 1 12.05 -0.07 13.97
N ILE A 2 12.27 -1.26 13.41
CA ILE A 2 11.45 -2.46 13.69
C ILE A 2 11.41 -2.80 15.19
N THR A 3 12.55 -2.77 15.89
CA THR A 3 12.62 -2.98 17.35
C THR A 3 11.75 -2.00 18.13
N LEU A 4 11.67 -0.74 17.68
CA LEU A 4 10.84 0.27 18.33
C LEU A 4 9.35 -0.02 18.12
N ALA A 5 8.95 -0.48 16.93
CA ALA A 5 7.57 -0.87 16.68
C ALA A 5 7.15 -2.10 17.48
N ARG A 6 8.03 -3.11 17.64
CA ARG A 6 7.79 -4.28 18.49
C ARG A 6 7.71 -3.94 19.98
N ASN A 7 8.39 -2.88 20.43
CA ASN A 7 8.26 -2.39 21.81
C ASN A 7 6.91 -1.70 22.06
N VAL A 8 6.35 -1.03 21.04
CA VAL A 8 5.04 -0.33 21.15
C VAL A 8 3.87 -1.29 20.94
N LEU A 9 4.02 -2.26 20.03
CA LEU A 9 3.02 -3.26 19.69
C LEU A 9 3.52 -4.62 20.18
N PRO A 10 3.23 -5.02 21.43
CA PRO A 10 3.79 -6.21 22.03
C PRO A 10 3.24 -7.48 21.38
N LEU A 11 3.99 -8.57 21.46
CA LEU A 11 3.59 -9.90 20.97
C LEU A 11 2.19 -10.32 21.49
N SER A 12 1.86 -9.99 22.74
CA SER A 12 0.57 -10.31 23.36
C SER A 12 -0.62 -9.72 22.59
N LEU A 13 -0.46 -8.54 21.97
CA LEU A 13 -1.49 -7.95 21.11
C LEU A 13 -1.73 -8.79 19.86
N PHE A 14 -0.66 -9.24 19.20
CA PHE A 14 -0.77 -10.06 17.99
C PHE A 14 -1.37 -11.43 18.29
N GLN A 15 -0.98 -12.03 19.43
CA GLN A 15 -1.60 -13.26 19.94
C GLN A 15 -3.09 -13.06 20.21
N ALA A 16 -3.49 -11.95 20.83
CA ALA A 16 -4.91 -11.66 21.08
C ALA A 16 -5.70 -11.48 19.78
N ILE A 17 -5.09 -10.88 18.75
CA ILE A 17 -5.72 -10.70 17.43
C ILE A 17 -5.91 -12.06 16.72
N GLU A 18 -4.88 -12.91 16.72
CA GLU A 18 -4.94 -14.22 16.08
C GLU A 18 -5.82 -15.21 16.83
N ALA A 19 -6.06 -14.99 18.13
CA ALA A 19 -6.99 -15.78 18.94
C ALA A 19 -8.47 -15.39 18.77
N THR A 20 -8.79 -14.45 17.87
CA THR A 20 -10.19 -14.05 17.63
C THR A 20 -10.94 -15.07 16.78
N TRP A 21 -12.25 -15.16 16.97
CA TRP A 21 -13.13 -16.00 16.14
C TRP A 21 -13.03 -15.69 14.64
N LEU A 22 -12.71 -14.44 14.29
CA LEU A 22 -12.53 -14.02 12.90
C LEU A 22 -11.24 -14.60 12.30
N ALA A 23 -10.15 -14.62 13.07
CA ALA A 23 -8.91 -15.25 12.66
C ALA A 23 -9.13 -16.75 12.44
N GLU A 24 -9.76 -17.42 13.41
CA GLU A 24 -10.09 -18.85 13.34
C GLU A 24 -10.95 -19.19 12.10
N LEU A 25 -11.99 -18.39 11.82
CA LEU A 25 -12.85 -18.57 10.65
C LEU A 25 -12.06 -18.52 9.33
N ILE A 26 -11.11 -17.59 9.22
CA ILE A 26 -10.30 -17.44 8.00
C ILE A 26 -9.29 -18.59 7.89
N GLN A 27 -8.65 -18.99 8.99
CA GLN A 27 -7.64 -20.05 9.02
C GLN A 27 -8.24 -21.44 8.74
N GLN A 28 -9.42 -21.75 9.28
CA GLN A 28 -10.05 -23.05 9.12
C GLN A 28 -10.70 -23.24 7.74
N SER A 29 -10.95 -22.15 7.01
CA SER A 29 -11.57 -22.23 5.70
C SER A 29 -10.54 -22.38 4.58
N HIS A 30 -10.67 -23.45 3.80
CA HIS A 30 -9.85 -23.68 2.60
C HIS A 30 -10.00 -22.60 1.52
N TRP A 31 -11.08 -21.81 1.53
CA TRP A 31 -11.41 -20.85 0.47
C TRP A 31 -11.27 -19.39 0.89
N ILE A 32 -11.59 -19.04 2.15
CA ILE A 32 -11.62 -17.63 2.56
C ILE A 32 -10.24 -16.99 2.41
N PHE A 33 -9.20 -17.64 2.92
CA PHE A 33 -7.85 -17.08 2.85
C PHE A 33 -7.37 -16.86 1.39
N PRO A 34 -7.42 -17.86 0.47
CA PRO A 34 -7.05 -17.64 -0.92
C PRO A 34 -7.89 -16.59 -1.66
N VAL A 35 -9.20 -16.53 -1.39
CA VAL A 35 -10.08 -15.54 -2.02
C VAL A 35 -9.74 -14.13 -1.54
N VAL A 36 -9.60 -13.93 -0.23
CA VAL A 36 -9.23 -12.64 0.36
C VAL A 36 -7.84 -12.22 -0.14
N MET A 37 -6.88 -13.15 -0.22
CA MET A 37 -5.56 -12.88 -0.77
C MET A 37 -5.61 -12.46 -2.25
N SER A 38 -6.42 -13.15 -3.05
CA SER A 38 -6.61 -12.81 -4.47
C SER A 38 -7.21 -11.42 -4.64
N LEU A 39 -8.26 -11.10 -3.87
CA LEU A 39 -8.88 -9.78 -3.86
C LEU A 39 -7.91 -8.70 -3.38
N HIS A 40 -7.06 -9.00 -2.39
CA HIS A 40 -6.02 -8.08 -1.92
C HIS A 40 -5.02 -7.74 -3.03
N LEU A 41 -4.58 -8.74 -3.79
CA LEU A 41 -3.64 -8.54 -4.91
C LEU A 41 -4.28 -7.74 -6.06
N VAL A 42 -5.54 -8.01 -6.39
CA VAL A 42 -6.28 -7.23 -7.40
C VAL A 42 -6.44 -5.78 -6.95
N ALA A 43 -6.83 -5.55 -5.69
CA ALA A 43 -6.93 -4.21 -5.12
C ALA A 43 -5.58 -3.50 -5.13
N PHE A 44 -4.50 -4.20 -4.78
CA PHE A 44 -3.15 -3.66 -4.81
C PHE A 44 -2.67 -3.33 -6.24
N ALA A 45 -2.98 -4.18 -7.23
CA ALA A 45 -2.65 -3.93 -8.63
C ALA A 45 -3.41 -2.71 -9.19
N ALA A 46 -4.71 -2.60 -8.89
CA ALA A 46 -5.52 -1.45 -9.27
C ALA A 46 -5.04 -0.15 -8.60
N LEU A 47 -4.69 -0.22 -7.32
CA LEU A 47 -4.10 0.89 -6.57
C LEU A 47 -2.76 1.32 -7.17
N GLY A 48 -1.85 0.37 -7.36
CA GLY A 48 -0.54 0.58 -7.95
C GLY A 48 -0.64 1.18 -9.35
N GLY A 49 -1.56 0.68 -10.19
CA GLY A 49 -1.81 1.22 -11.52
C GLY A 49 -2.31 2.67 -11.50
N ALA A 50 -3.30 2.99 -10.66
CA ALA A 50 -3.81 4.36 -10.51
C ALA A 50 -2.71 5.33 -10.06
N ILE A 51 -1.84 4.88 -9.16
CA ILE A 51 -0.71 5.67 -8.64
C ILE A 51 0.36 5.84 -9.72
N LEU A 52 0.79 4.75 -10.34
CA LEU A 52 1.85 4.70 -11.33
C LEU A 52 1.53 5.58 -12.55
N VAL A 53 0.29 5.57 -13.03
CA VAL A 53 -0.12 6.41 -14.17
C VAL A 53 0.06 7.90 -13.89
N VAL A 54 -0.30 8.35 -12.69
CA VAL A 54 -0.13 9.76 -12.28
C VAL A 54 1.35 10.09 -12.07
N ASP A 55 2.11 9.19 -11.46
CA ASP A 55 3.53 9.40 -11.15
C ASP A 55 4.39 9.39 -12.43
N LEU A 56 4.12 8.50 -13.38
CA LEU A 56 4.76 8.50 -14.71
C LEU A 56 4.41 9.77 -15.50
N ARG A 57 3.19 10.29 -15.33
CA ARG A 57 2.82 11.59 -15.92
C ARG A 57 3.58 12.75 -15.27
N LEU A 58 3.78 12.73 -13.94
CA LEU A 58 4.64 13.70 -13.23
C LEU A 58 6.10 13.61 -13.70
N LEU A 59 6.56 12.41 -14.09
CA LEU A 59 7.88 12.20 -14.69
C LEU A 59 7.99 12.67 -16.15
N GLY A 60 6.85 12.97 -16.80
CA GLY A 60 6.79 13.36 -18.21
C GLY A 60 6.93 12.20 -19.19
N LEU A 61 6.75 10.96 -18.72
CA LEU A 61 6.93 9.74 -19.52
C LEU A 61 5.67 9.36 -20.31
N VAL A 62 4.48 9.73 -19.84
CA VAL A 62 3.19 9.33 -20.44
C VAL A 62 2.22 10.52 -20.50
N PHE A 63 1.22 10.48 -21.40
CA PHE A 63 0.10 11.45 -21.51
C PHE A 63 0.52 12.94 -21.55
N ARG A 64 1.60 13.26 -22.26
CA ARG A 64 2.22 14.60 -22.32
C ARG A 64 1.26 15.78 -22.63
N PRO A 65 0.29 15.68 -23.56
CA PRO A 65 -0.60 16.81 -23.83
C PRO A 65 -1.67 17.01 -22.74
N GLN A 66 -1.93 16.03 -21.89
CA GLN A 66 -2.98 16.14 -20.86
C GLN A 66 -2.45 16.76 -19.55
N PRO A 67 -3.18 17.69 -18.92
CA PRO A 67 -2.83 18.21 -17.60
C PRO A 67 -2.83 17.11 -16.53
N VAL A 68 -1.80 17.09 -15.67
CA VAL A 68 -1.66 16.09 -14.57
C VAL A 68 -2.90 16.08 -13.66
N GLN A 69 -3.50 17.25 -13.45
CA GLN A 69 -4.71 17.42 -12.64
C GLN A 69 -5.92 16.69 -13.21
N SER A 70 -6.09 16.68 -14.54
CA SER A 70 -7.18 15.99 -15.20
C SER A 70 -7.03 14.48 -15.04
N LEU A 71 -5.81 13.97 -15.28
CA LEU A 71 -5.48 12.56 -15.09
C LEU A 71 -5.65 12.11 -13.63
N ALA A 72 -5.17 12.89 -12.67
CA ALA A 72 -5.33 12.59 -11.24
C ALA A 72 -6.80 12.61 -10.79
N ARG A 73 -7.67 13.37 -11.48
CA ARG A 73 -9.11 13.37 -11.24
C ARG A 73 -9.78 12.14 -11.84
N SER A 74 -9.40 11.73 -13.06
CA SER A 74 -9.99 10.56 -13.72
C SER A 74 -9.70 9.25 -12.99
N VAL A 75 -8.50 9.10 -12.41
CA VAL A 75 -8.13 7.90 -11.64
C VAL A 75 -8.53 7.96 -10.16
N ARG A 76 -9.16 9.04 -9.70
CA ARG A 76 -9.42 9.28 -8.27
C ARG A 76 -10.35 8.24 -7.66
N TRP A 77 -11.42 7.88 -8.35
CA TRP A 77 -12.39 6.88 -7.87
C TRP A 77 -11.71 5.52 -7.70
N LEU A 78 -10.87 5.14 -8.68
CA LEU A 78 -10.10 3.91 -8.65
C LEU A 78 -9.11 3.93 -7.48
N LEU A 79 -8.38 5.03 -7.29
CA LEU A 79 -7.48 5.21 -6.16
C LEU A 79 -8.18 4.97 -4.82
N HIS A 80 -9.30 5.65 -4.55
CA HIS A 80 -10.00 5.52 -3.26
C HIS A 80 -10.65 4.15 -3.08
N GLY A 81 -11.28 3.61 -4.13
CA GLY A 81 -11.89 2.28 -4.09
C GLY A 81 -10.85 1.19 -3.84
N SER A 82 -9.72 1.25 -4.53
CA SER A 82 -8.62 0.29 -4.36
C SER A 82 -7.93 0.43 -3.00
N VAL A 83 -7.77 1.63 -2.45
CA VAL A 83 -7.27 1.81 -1.07
C VAL A 83 -8.23 1.16 -0.07
N ALA A 84 -9.53 1.43 -0.16
CA ALA A 84 -10.51 0.84 0.75
C ALA A 84 -10.50 -0.70 0.68
N ALA A 85 -10.55 -1.26 -0.53
CA ALA A 85 -10.48 -2.69 -0.75
C ALA A 85 -9.18 -3.30 -0.22
N MET A 86 -8.03 -2.66 -0.48
CA MET A 86 -6.72 -3.09 0.01
C MET A 86 -6.65 -3.08 1.54
N PHE A 87 -7.20 -2.05 2.20
CA PHE A 87 -7.22 -1.97 3.67
C PHE A 87 -8.07 -3.07 4.29
N VAL A 88 -9.30 -3.26 3.80
CA VAL A 88 -10.22 -4.28 4.33
C VAL A 88 -9.62 -5.67 4.15
N THR A 89 -9.20 -6.01 2.93
CA THR A 89 -8.61 -7.32 2.65
C THR A 89 -7.27 -7.52 3.36
N GLY A 90 -6.44 -6.50 3.45
CA GLY A 90 -5.15 -6.55 4.15
C GLY A 90 -5.33 -6.75 5.65
N LEU A 91 -6.35 -6.14 6.25
CA LEU A 91 -6.68 -6.34 7.66
C LEU A 91 -7.16 -7.78 7.92
N LEU A 92 -8.00 -8.33 7.04
CA LEU A 92 -8.45 -9.73 7.16
C LEU A 92 -7.27 -10.71 7.11
N LEU A 93 -6.33 -10.52 6.16
CA LEU A 93 -5.12 -11.33 6.08
C LEU A 93 -4.19 -11.16 7.29
N PHE A 94 -4.11 -9.94 7.82
CA PHE A 94 -3.32 -9.67 9.01
C PHE A 94 -3.91 -10.36 10.24
N VAL A 95 -5.22 -10.29 10.42
CA VAL A 95 -5.93 -10.93 11.54
C VAL A 95 -5.71 -12.44 11.53
N SER A 96 -5.73 -13.08 10.35
CA SER A 96 -5.54 -14.53 10.25
C SER A 96 -4.10 -15.00 10.46
N GLU A 97 -3.09 -14.13 10.36
CA GLU A 97 -1.66 -14.52 10.40
C GLU A 97 -0.83 -13.52 11.24
N ALA A 98 -1.39 -13.01 12.33
CA ALA A 98 -0.82 -11.87 13.05
C ALA A 98 0.55 -12.21 13.68
N ILE A 99 0.69 -13.35 14.34
CA ILE A 99 1.94 -13.85 14.94
C ILE A 99 3.00 -14.02 13.86
N LYS A 100 2.65 -14.59 12.71
CA LYS A 100 3.56 -14.69 11.57
C LYS A 100 4.02 -13.31 11.10
N CYS A 101 3.11 -12.35 10.97
CA CYS A 101 3.43 -10.97 10.64
C CYS A 101 4.36 -10.30 11.68
N TYR A 102 4.22 -10.63 12.97
CA TYR A 102 5.05 -10.06 14.03
C TYR A 102 6.54 -10.41 13.87
N TYR A 103 6.84 -11.68 13.61
CA TYR A 103 8.21 -12.18 13.48
C TYR A 103 8.83 -11.92 12.10
N ASN A 104 8.02 -11.61 11.09
CA ASN A 104 8.50 -11.38 9.73
C ASN A 104 8.96 -9.93 9.54
N ASP A 105 10.27 -9.67 9.51
CA ASP A 105 10.83 -8.32 9.29
C ASP A 105 10.33 -7.65 7.97
N PRO A 106 10.21 -8.37 6.83
CA PRO A 106 9.57 -7.84 5.63
C PRO A 106 8.15 -7.26 5.83
N PHE A 107 7.35 -7.78 6.77
CA PHE A 107 6.05 -7.21 7.09
C PHE A 107 6.18 -5.79 7.66
N TRP A 108 7.10 -5.56 8.59
CA TRP A 108 7.32 -4.23 9.17
C TRP A 108 7.83 -3.23 8.13
N ILE A 109 8.75 -3.65 7.26
CA ILE A 109 9.23 -2.82 6.14
C ILE A 109 8.05 -2.43 5.24
N LYS A 110 7.21 -3.41 4.87
CA LYS A 110 5.98 -3.18 4.09
C LYS A 110 5.09 -2.14 4.77
N MET A 111 4.90 -2.22 6.09
CA MET A 111 4.05 -1.27 6.83
C MET A 111 4.60 0.15 6.84
N TYR A 112 5.91 0.33 7.00
CA TYR A 112 6.53 1.66 6.88
C TYR A 112 6.41 2.23 5.46
N CYS A 113 6.67 1.40 4.44
CA CYS A 113 6.49 1.79 3.04
C CYS A 113 5.02 2.14 2.73
N LEU A 114 4.06 1.41 3.29
CA LEU A 114 2.63 1.67 3.12
C LEU A 114 2.24 2.99 3.77
N ALA A 115 2.66 3.24 5.01
CA ALA A 115 2.41 4.51 5.68
C ALA A 115 3.02 5.70 4.92
N GLY A 116 4.29 5.58 4.53
CA GLY A 116 4.98 6.60 3.73
C GLY A 116 4.32 6.81 2.37
N GLY A 117 3.97 5.74 1.66
CA GLY A 117 3.32 5.77 0.35
C GLY A 117 1.96 6.46 0.40
N LEU A 118 1.15 6.17 1.43
CA LEU A 118 -0.12 6.86 1.66
C LEU A 118 0.08 8.34 1.96
N ILE A 119 1.04 8.70 2.81
CA ILE A 119 1.35 10.10 3.11
C ILE A 119 1.75 10.83 1.83
N VAL A 120 2.70 10.30 1.06
CA VAL A 120 3.14 10.91 -0.21
C VAL A 120 1.98 11.03 -1.20
N THR A 121 1.19 9.97 -1.37
CA THR A 121 0.05 9.90 -2.30
C THR A 121 -1.04 10.92 -1.96
N TYR A 122 -1.44 11.02 -0.68
CA TYR A 122 -2.58 11.84 -0.27
C TYR A 122 -2.24 13.27 0.16
N THR A 123 -0.97 13.53 0.52
CA THR A 123 -0.53 14.86 0.96
C THR A 123 0.39 15.52 -0.07
N VAL A 124 1.60 14.98 -0.26
CA VAL A 124 2.66 15.61 -1.04
C VAL A 124 2.28 15.67 -2.53
N ARG A 125 1.90 14.53 -3.11
CA ARG A 125 1.50 14.45 -4.52
C ARG A 125 0.26 15.30 -4.80
N ARG A 126 -0.74 15.29 -3.92
CA ARG A 126 -1.93 16.12 -4.07
C ARG A 126 -1.58 17.61 -4.09
N LYS A 127 -0.65 18.05 -3.25
CA LYS A 127 -0.14 19.43 -3.26
C LYS A 127 0.59 19.75 -4.56
N ILE A 128 1.53 18.91 -4.99
CA ILE A 128 2.29 19.12 -6.23
C ILE A 128 1.37 19.17 -7.46
N VAL A 129 0.39 18.26 -7.55
CA VAL A 129 -0.56 18.24 -8.67
C VAL A 129 -1.42 19.51 -8.70
N ALA A 130 -1.71 20.12 -7.54
CA ALA A 130 -2.47 21.36 -7.46
C ALA A 130 -1.62 22.62 -7.75
N MET A 131 -0.29 22.51 -7.83
CA MET A 131 0.59 23.64 -8.17
C MET A 131 0.51 23.99 -9.66
N ASP A 132 0.91 25.23 -9.97
CA ASP A 132 1.09 25.69 -11.35
C ASP A 132 2.07 24.75 -12.10
N PRO A 133 1.74 24.31 -13.33
CA PRO A 133 2.63 23.50 -14.17
C PRO A 133 4.07 24.02 -14.25
N ALA A 134 4.27 25.33 -14.23
CA ALA A 134 5.61 25.95 -14.26
C ALA A 134 6.45 25.62 -13.02
N ARG A 135 5.80 25.33 -11.88
CA ARG A 135 6.45 25.03 -10.58
C ARG A 135 6.61 23.54 -10.29
N VAL A 136 5.94 22.66 -11.05
CA VAL A 136 6.02 21.20 -10.84
C VAL A 136 7.43 20.70 -11.12
N GLY A 137 8.04 21.11 -12.25
CA GLY A 137 9.47 20.95 -12.56
C GLY A 137 10.15 19.67 -12.01
N VAL A 138 11.26 19.85 -11.29
CA VAL A 138 12.04 18.77 -10.66
C VAL A 138 11.30 18.13 -9.49
N TRP A 139 10.50 18.90 -8.73
CA TRP A 139 9.77 18.41 -7.55
C TRP A 139 8.73 17.35 -7.90
N GLY A 140 8.03 17.50 -9.03
CA GLY A 140 7.10 16.50 -9.54
C GLY A 140 7.78 15.18 -9.85
N LYS A 141 8.98 15.23 -10.44
CA LYS A 141 9.79 14.04 -10.73
C LYS A 141 10.23 13.35 -9.44
N LEU A 142 10.75 14.10 -8.46
CA LEU A 142 11.17 13.55 -7.17
C LEU A 142 10.01 12.89 -6.43
N VAL A 143 8.84 13.53 -6.40
CA VAL A 143 7.65 12.96 -5.76
C VAL A 143 7.16 11.71 -6.49
N GLY A 144 7.14 11.71 -7.83
CA GLY A 144 6.81 10.54 -8.62
C GLY A 144 7.74 9.36 -8.34
N LEU A 145 9.06 9.59 -8.36
CA LEU A 145 10.06 8.55 -8.07
C LEU A 145 9.94 8.02 -6.63
N THR A 146 9.78 8.92 -5.66
CA THR A 146 9.64 8.54 -4.25
C THR A 146 8.42 7.68 -4.03
N ASN A 147 7.29 8.07 -4.65
CA ASN A 147 6.04 7.32 -4.50
C ASN A 147 6.15 5.94 -5.17
N ILE A 148 6.71 5.85 -6.38
CA ILE A 148 6.99 4.57 -7.04
C ILE A 148 7.86 3.68 -6.16
N ALA A 149 8.96 4.20 -5.61
CA ALA A 149 9.86 3.43 -4.75
C ALA A 149 9.15 2.91 -3.48
N LEU A 150 8.32 3.74 -2.84
CA LEU A 150 7.56 3.34 -1.65
C LEU A 150 6.56 2.22 -1.98
N TRP A 151 5.79 2.35 -3.06
CA TRP A 151 4.82 1.32 -3.46
C TRP A 151 5.49 0.03 -3.95
N SER A 152 6.64 0.12 -4.61
CA SER A 152 7.49 -1.04 -4.91
C SER A 152 7.97 -1.73 -3.63
N GLY A 153 8.33 -0.97 -2.59
CA GLY A 153 8.65 -1.52 -1.27
C GLY A 153 7.49 -2.27 -0.62
N VAL A 154 6.25 -1.77 -0.75
CA VAL A 154 5.05 -2.48 -0.28
C VAL A 154 4.86 -3.81 -1.02
N ALA A 155 5.02 -3.80 -2.35
CA ALA A 155 4.89 -5.00 -3.18
C ALA A 155 5.95 -6.05 -2.83
N TRP A 156 7.20 -5.59 -2.72
CA TRP A 156 8.36 -6.43 -2.37
C TRP A 156 8.18 -7.07 -1.00
N GLY A 157 7.86 -6.29 0.03
CA GLY A 157 7.63 -6.79 1.38
C GLY A 157 6.48 -7.80 1.43
N GLY A 158 5.39 -7.54 0.69
CA GLY A 158 4.26 -8.48 0.58
C GLY A 158 4.67 -9.85 0.04
N ARG A 159 5.50 -9.88 -1.01
CA ARG A 159 5.95 -11.14 -1.62
C ARG A 159 6.96 -11.88 -0.73
N TRP A 160 7.77 -11.16 0.02
CA TRP A 160 8.81 -11.73 0.89
C TRP A 160 8.26 -12.37 2.17
N ILE A 161 7.09 -11.94 2.65
CA ILE A 161 6.41 -12.60 3.78
C ILE A 161 6.18 -14.10 3.51
N GLY A 162 5.96 -14.49 2.24
CA GLY A 162 5.76 -15.90 1.86
C GLY A 162 7.04 -16.72 1.71
N PHE A 163 8.22 -16.08 1.71
CA PHE A 163 9.51 -16.75 1.60
C PHE A 163 10.27 -16.83 2.92
N TRP A 164 9.98 -15.90 3.82
CA TRP A 164 10.54 -15.88 5.17
C TRP A 164 9.63 -16.67 6.09
N GLY A 165 10.09 -17.88 6.47
CA GLY A 165 9.46 -18.78 7.43
C GLY A 165 10.35 -18.96 8.64
#